data_AF-A0A8M1M959-F1
#
_entry.id   AF-A0A8M1M959-F1
#
_cell.length_a   1.000
_cell.length_b   1.000
_cell.length_c   1.000
_cell.angle_alpha   90.00
_cell.angle_beta   90.00
_cell.angle_gamma   90.00
#
_symmetry.space_group_name_H-M   'P 1'
#
loop_
_entity.id
_entity.type
_entity.pdbx_description
1 polymer ?
#
loop_
_entity_poly.entity_id
_entity_poly.type
_entity_poly.pdbx_seq_one_letter_code
_entity_poly.pdbx_strand_id
1 'polypeptide(L)'
;MYPNPLIYCTCWDPWNLGPRKLIKTPRPPTKTSIGKPKLTPLPPAAKKQSCVQPTTKPVVAPKVTVDLGKQESNTLPNVSKNSKRAGGLTFIECLLCAGIGLLHEVINVSPGYRLIRNREQIYVTLGDEMFDKKKQSKSEIVDRIKISRTDIITDLEEQISELTVIIEQMNRDHQSAQKLLSEEMALHCAEMQENFENKNRELKEAHAAELSQLENNYKASLKAEKLAAQEKLDEMGKEYKYLKNMFHMYQDSIYDEMEDKWSKKKAEWEKEEKLEREKILLQQKHKMTKKFELESIEEKKKINDSYSAVFENFIREKEELLKQHEKDTLQLEELRKTKQVMEEELNTQAVILETLNTTLYQTQMELQREKATVGNLEKMFQIKLAEAEEKFKYTIQLLTEENIHLRQKIIAKNEEIYEERSGKSTSIYEDDSDTLEDDSNEKQEL
;
A
#
# COMPACT_ATOMS: atom_id res chain seq x y z
N MET A 1 57.22 -9.12 -31.77
CA MET A 1 56.19 -8.59 -30.85
C MET A 1 55.63 -9.75 -30.05
N TYR A 2 55.52 -9.62 -28.72
CA TYR A 2 54.82 -10.59 -27.88
C TYR A 2 53.34 -10.19 -27.74
N PRO A 3 52.37 -11.08 -27.95
CA PRO A 3 50.98 -10.84 -27.58
C PRO A 3 50.78 -11.06 -26.08
N ASN A 4 50.14 -10.10 -25.40
CA ASN A 4 49.82 -10.17 -23.97
C ASN A 4 48.37 -10.70 -23.77
N PRO A 5 48.13 -11.82 -23.08
CA PRO A 5 46.80 -12.39 -22.93
C PRO A 5 46.01 -11.69 -21.80
N LEU A 6 45.01 -10.87 -22.17
CA LEU A 6 44.03 -10.36 -21.23
C LEU A 6 42.71 -11.14 -21.31
N ILE A 7 42.18 -11.45 -20.12
CA ILE A 7 41.10 -12.41 -19.88
C ILE A 7 39.75 -11.82 -20.32
N TYR A 8 39.03 -12.53 -21.20
CA TYR A 8 37.62 -12.28 -21.47
C TYR A 8 36.74 -13.17 -20.59
N CYS A 9 35.71 -12.59 -19.98
CA CYS A 9 34.65 -13.37 -19.34
C CYS A 9 33.69 -13.91 -20.40
N THR A 10 33.43 -15.22 -20.41
CA THR A 10 32.47 -15.89 -21.30
C THR A 10 31.00 -15.65 -20.91
N CYS A 11 30.73 -14.59 -20.15
CA CYS A 11 29.45 -14.34 -19.49
C CYS A 11 28.52 -13.33 -20.20
N TRP A 12 29.00 -12.63 -21.24
CA TRP A 12 28.19 -11.69 -22.04
C TRP A 12 28.43 -11.89 -23.55
N ASP A 13 27.55 -12.66 -24.17
CA ASP A 13 27.26 -12.61 -25.61
C ASP A 13 25.78 -12.21 -25.78
N PRO A 14 25.46 -10.98 -26.23
CA PRO A 14 24.08 -10.52 -26.33
C PRO A 14 23.19 -11.24 -27.34
N TRP A 15 23.74 -12.06 -28.25
CA TRP A 15 23.03 -12.52 -29.46
C TRP A 15 22.67 -14.01 -29.47
N ASN A 16 23.07 -14.80 -28.46
CA ASN A 16 22.94 -16.26 -28.45
C ASN A 16 21.80 -16.84 -27.58
N LEU A 17 20.72 -16.08 -27.35
CA LEU A 17 19.54 -16.55 -26.60
C LEU A 17 18.30 -16.75 -27.50
N GLY A 18 18.29 -17.85 -28.25
CA GLY A 18 17.10 -18.36 -28.93
C GLY A 18 15.96 -18.75 -27.96
N PRO A 19 14.70 -18.85 -28.45
CA PRO A 19 13.51 -18.93 -27.61
C PRO A 19 13.45 -20.22 -26.76
N ARG A 20 13.62 -20.08 -25.45
CA ARG A 20 13.45 -21.19 -24.48
C ARG A 20 11.97 -21.42 -24.16
N LYS A 21 11.61 -22.69 -24.00
CA LYS A 21 10.22 -23.17 -23.90
C LYS A 21 9.56 -22.77 -22.58
N LEU A 22 8.26 -22.47 -22.63
CA LEU A 22 7.42 -22.16 -21.47
C LEU A 22 7.44 -23.30 -20.43
N ILE A 23 7.76 -22.96 -19.17
CA ILE A 23 7.62 -23.87 -18.03
C ILE A 23 6.18 -23.78 -17.51
N LYS A 24 5.54 -24.93 -17.30
CA LYS A 24 4.15 -25.01 -16.81
C LYS A 24 4.07 -24.64 -15.33
N THR A 25 3.13 -23.76 -14.97
CA THR A 25 2.75 -23.49 -13.58
C THR A 25 2.05 -24.69 -12.94
N PRO A 26 2.36 -25.05 -11.67
CA PRO A 26 1.57 -25.99 -10.90
C PRO A 26 0.14 -25.47 -10.64
N ARG A 27 -0.85 -26.37 -10.57
CA ARG A 27 -2.22 -26.03 -10.11
C ARG A 27 -2.25 -25.90 -8.59
N PRO A 28 -3.06 -24.99 -8.02
CA PRO A 28 -3.35 -24.98 -6.58
C PRO A 28 -4.24 -26.18 -6.19
N PRO A 29 -4.14 -26.69 -4.95
CA PRO A 29 -4.96 -27.80 -4.47
C PRO A 29 -6.38 -27.35 -4.11
N THR A 30 -7.37 -28.18 -4.43
CA THR A 30 -8.74 -28.06 -3.92
C THR A 30 -8.85 -28.60 -2.49
N LYS A 31 -9.54 -27.86 -1.60
CA LYS A 31 -10.28 -28.42 -0.47
C LYS A 31 -11.22 -27.40 0.17
N THR A 32 -12.48 -27.77 0.32
CA THR A 32 -13.48 -27.09 1.14
C THR A 32 -13.38 -27.56 2.59
N SER A 33 -13.55 -26.66 3.55
CA SER A 33 -13.99 -26.99 4.92
C SER A 33 -14.67 -25.78 5.55
N ILE A 34 -15.62 -26.01 6.45
CA ILE A 34 -16.50 -24.98 7.04
C ILE A 34 -16.01 -24.66 8.45
N GLY A 35 -15.85 -23.38 8.78
CA GLY A 35 -15.50 -22.90 10.12
C GLY A 35 -15.82 -21.41 10.30
N LYS A 36 -16.34 -21.02 11.46
CA LYS A 36 -16.70 -19.62 11.78
C LYS A 36 -15.48 -18.83 12.31
N PRO A 37 -15.42 -17.50 12.09
CA PRO A 37 -14.28 -16.67 12.52
C PRO A 37 -14.31 -16.35 14.03
N LYS A 38 -13.17 -15.92 14.56
CA LYS A 38 -13.02 -15.32 15.90
C LYS A 38 -12.15 -14.05 15.80
N LEU A 39 -12.36 -13.10 16.72
CA LEU A 39 -11.96 -11.70 16.57
C LEU A 39 -10.52 -11.36 16.98
N THR A 40 -10.08 -10.17 16.56
CA THR A 40 -8.78 -9.50 16.71
C THR A 40 -8.37 -9.22 18.18
N PRO A 41 -7.08 -8.88 18.47
CA PRO A 41 -6.67 -7.47 18.42
C PRO A 41 -5.27 -7.18 17.84
N LEU A 42 -5.02 -5.90 17.51
CA LEU A 42 -3.75 -5.33 17.03
C LEU A 42 -2.95 -4.68 18.18
N PRO A 43 -1.61 -4.65 18.07
CA PRO A 43 -0.74 -3.58 18.61
C PRO A 43 -0.04 -2.79 17.47
N PRO A 44 0.65 -1.66 17.73
CA PRO A 44 0.47 -0.46 16.90
C PRO A 44 1.69 0.03 16.10
N ALA A 45 1.46 1.07 15.27
CA ALA A 45 2.45 1.68 14.39
C ALA A 45 3.49 2.56 15.12
N ALA A 46 4.72 2.62 14.58
CA ALA A 46 5.81 3.47 15.06
C ALA A 46 6.30 4.44 13.97
N LYS A 47 6.03 5.73 14.24
CA LYS A 47 6.64 7.00 13.76
C LYS A 47 7.64 6.98 12.58
N LYS A 48 7.35 7.86 11.60
CA LYS A 48 8.35 8.47 10.70
C LYS A 48 9.41 9.22 11.51
N GLN A 49 10.65 9.28 11.02
CA GLN A 49 11.53 10.43 11.26
C GLN A 49 12.46 10.66 10.06
N SER A 50 12.70 11.93 9.73
CA SER A 50 13.61 12.37 8.66
C SER A 50 14.60 13.36 9.25
N CYS A 51 15.88 13.24 8.92
CA CYS A 51 16.86 14.31 9.04
C CYS A 51 18.07 14.05 8.12
N VAL A 52 18.89 15.08 7.89
CA VAL A 52 19.74 15.21 6.69
C VAL A 52 21.09 15.88 7.04
N GLN A 53 22.22 15.21 6.73
CA GLN A 53 23.61 15.77 6.60
C GLN A 53 24.28 16.26 7.94
N PRO A 54 25.56 16.73 7.96
CA PRO A 54 26.81 16.05 7.54
C PRO A 54 28.01 16.25 8.52
N THR A 55 29.27 16.27 8.00
CA THR A 55 30.59 16.64 8.63
C THR A 55 31.24 15.52 9.48
N THR A 56 32.57 15.30 9.59
CA THR A 56 33.80 16.14 9.46
C THR A 56 35.03 15.46 8.78
N LYS A 57 36.14 16.22 8.58
CA LYS A 57 37.48 15.77 8.07
C LYS A 57 38.49 15.47 9.22
N PRO A 58 39.65 14.83 8.95
CA PRO A 58 40.98 15.51 8.89
C PRO A 58 41.70 15.28 7.50
N VAL A 59 42.74 15.99 7.00
CA VAL A 59 43.95 16.70 7.53
C VAL A 59 45.09 15.73 7.91
N VAL A 60 46.36 15.82 7.46
CA VAL A 60 47.10 16.66 6.47
C VAL A 60 48.40 15.92 6.02
N ALA A 61 49.06 16.33 4.92
CA ALA A 61 50.40 15.85 4.52
C ALA A 61 51.48 16.95 4.75
N PRO A 62 52.76 16.62 5.01
CA PRO A 62 53.75 16.73 3.90
C PRO A 62 55.06 15.91 4.03
N LYS A 63 55.76 15.69 2.90
CA LYS A 63 57.13 16.22 2.71
C LYS A 63 57.58 16.22 1.24
N VAL A 64 58.57 17.04 0.94
CA VAL A 64 59.26 17.17 -0.36
C VAL A 64 60.75 16.92 -0.13
N THR A 65 61.40 16.23 -1.08
CA THR A 65 62.85 16.29 -1.32
C THR A 65 63.10 16.27 -2.83
N VAL A 66 64.02 17.11 -3.28
CA VAL A 66 64.53 17.19 -4.65
C VAL A 66 66.00 16.80 -4.60
N ASP A 67 66.50 16.09 -5.62
CA ASP A 67 67.93 16.02 -5.89
C ASP A 67 68.21 16.01 -7.40
N LEU A 68 69.41 16.42 -7.81
CA LEU A 68 69.74 16.83 -9.17
C LEU A 68 71.13 16.32 -9.60
N GLY A 69 71.21 15.50 -10.66
CA GLY A 69 72.48 14.86 -11.05
C GLY A 69 72.60 14.43 -12.53
N LYS A 70 73.46 15.17 -13.25
CA LYS A 70 74.42 14.80 -14.32
C LYS A 70 74.71 13.28 -14.54
N GLN A 71 75.13 12.79 -15.73
CA GLN A 71 75.49 13.40 -17.04
C GLN A 71 75.85 12.29 -18.08
N GLU A 72 75.51 12.49 -19.37
CA GLU A 72 76.05 11.77 -20.57
C GLU A 72 75.85 10.24 -20.70
N SER A 73 75.94 9.58 -21.88
CA SER A 73 76.26 10.00 -23.27
C SER A 73 75.59 9.09 -24.34
N ASN A 74 75.77 9.45 -25.62
CA ASN A 74 75.85 8.59 -26.82
C ASN A 74 74.60 8.16 -27.63
N THR A 75 74.51 8.83 -28.80
CA THR A 75 74.22 8.27 -30.14
C THR A 75 72.81 8.48 -30.73
N LEU A 76 72.82 8.87 -32.02
CA LEU A 76 71.73 9.45 -32.79
C LEU A 76 70.90 8.40 -33.58
N PRO A 77 69.69 8.78 -34.08
CA PRO A 77 68.68 7.82 -34.55
C PRO A 77 68.83 7.46 -36.03
N ASN A 78 68.04 6.48 -36.47
CA ASN A 78 67.88 6.12 -37.86
C ASN A 78 66.41 6.39 -38.31
N VAL A 79 66.20 7.33 -39.23
CA VAL A 79 64.88 7.72 -39.73
C VAL A 79 64.76 7.35 -41.21
N SER A 80 63.77 6.52 -41.52
CA SER A 80 63.46 6.10 -42.90
C SER A 80 62.69 7.18 -43.67
N LYS A 81 62.99 7.31 -44.98
CA LYS A 81 61.95 7.51 -46.02
C LYS A 81 62.47 7.24 -47.43
N ASN A 82 61.56 6.77 -48.29
CA ASN A 82 61.78 6.49 -49.70
C ASN A 82 61.65 7.76 -50.57
N SER A 83 62.31 7.83 -51.73
CA SER A 83 61.60 8.03 -53.01
C SER A 83 62.47 7.83 -54.26
N LYS A 84 62.07 6.84 -55.08
CA LYS A 84 62.11 6.76 -56.55
C LYS A 84 62.84 7.88 -57.34
N ARG A 85 63.74 7.45 -58.23
CA ARG A 85 63.48 7.43 -59.68
C ARG A 85 64.28 6.32 -60.37
N ALA A 86 63.89 5.96 -61.57
CA ALA A 86 64.47 4.87 -62.37
C ALA A 86 64.91 5.41 -63.74
N GLY A 87 65.76 4.66 -64.44
CA GLY A 87 66.22 4.99 -65.79
C GLY A 87 67.71 4.70 -65.95
N GLY A 88 68.03 3.52 -66.47
CA GLY A 88 69.34 3.22 -67.03
C GLY A 88 69.16 2.64 -68.42
N LEU A 89 70.10 2.94 -69.32
CA LEU A 89 70.40 2.14 -70.50
C LEU A 89 71.73 2.59 -71.11
N THR A 90 72.43 1.65 -71.73
CA THR A 90 73.72 1.85 -72.41
C THR A 90 73.60 1.39 -73.85
N PHE A 91 73.92 2.25 -74.82
CA PHE A 91 74.39 1.96 -76.18
C PHE A 91 74.91 3.31 -76.72
N ILE A 92 76.18 3.46 -77.13
CA ILE A 92 76.84 2.98 -78.36
C ILE A 92 76.43 3.80 -79.61
N GLU A 93 77.42 4.02 -80.48
CA GLU A 93 77.36 4.68 -81.80
C GLU A 93 77.08 6.19 -81.86
N CYS A 94 78.16 6.96 -82.02
CA CYS A 94 78.37 7.60 -83.32
C CYS A 94 79.86 7.54 -83.72
N LEU A 95 80.14 7.36 -85.02
CA LEU A 95 81.48 7.12 -85.58
C LEU A 95 82.25 8.45 -85.74
N LEU A 96 83.57 8.53 -85.49
CA LEU A 96 84.70 7.90 -86.20
C LEU A 96 84.99 8.55 -87.58
N CYS A 97 85.59 9.75 -87.52
CA CYS A 97 86.45 10.32 -88.56
C CYS A 97 87.77 10.74 -87.86
N ALA A 98 88.88 10.01 -88.01
CA ALA A 98 89.77 10.02 -89.19
C ALA A 98 90.65 11.29 -89.22
N GLY A 99 91.89 11.16 -88.76
CA GLY A 99 92.86 12.27 -88.66
C GLY A 99 94.20 11.81 -88.07
N ILE A 100 95.01 11.11 -88.86
CA ILE A 100 96.37 10.73 -88.46
C ILE A 100 97.25 11.99 -88.44
N GLY A 101 97.90 12.26 -87.32
CA GLY A 101 98.85 13.37 -87.20
C GLY A 101 99.71 13.27 -85.95
N LEU A 102 100.98 12.86 -86.12
CA LEU A 102 102.04 13.07 -85.13
C LEU A 102 102.46 14.56 -85.15
N LEU A 103 101.54 15.42 -84.74
CA LEU A 103 101.74 16.86 -84.60
C LEU A 103 102.74 17.13 -83.47
N HIS A 104 104.01 17.13 -83.82
CA HIS A 104 105.03 17.83 -83.06
C HIS A 104 104.70 19.31 -83.13
N GLU A 105 104.37 19.91 -81.99
CA GLU A 105 104.08 21.34 -81.93
C GLU A 105 105.41 22.10 -81.94
N VAL A 106 105.78 22.61 -83.12
CA VAL A 106 107.03 23.31 -83.38
C VAL A 106 106.79 24.81 -83.23
N ILE A 107 107.04 25.35 -82.04
CA ILE A 107 106.79 26.74 -81.68
C ILE A 107 108.09 27.55 -81.85
N ASN A 108 108.07 28.53 -82.74
CA ASN A 108 109.13 29.54 -82.80
C ASN A 108 108.92 30.54 -81.65
N VAL A 109 109.70 30.41 -80.58
CA VAL A 109 109.58 31.30 -79.40
C VAL A 109 110.23 32.65 -79.67
N SER A 110 111.35 32.64 -80.40
CA SER A 110 112.10 33.82 -80.86
C SER A 110 113.02 33.43 -82.03
N PRO A 111 113.52 34.38 -82.84
CA PRO A 111 114.44 34.06 -83.96
C PRO A 111 115.64 33.24 -83.50
N GLY A 112 115.99 32.19 -84.24
CA GLY A 112 117.07 31.26 -83.88
C GLY A 112 116.75 30.24 -82.78
N TYR A 113 115.54 30.24 -82.19
CA TYR A 113 115.14 29.29 -81.14
C TYR A 113 113.83 28.56 -81.49
N ARG A 114 113.93 27.23 -81.59
CA ARG A 114 112.82 26.35 -82.03
C ARG A 114 112.44 25.39 -80.89
N LEU A 115 111.28 25.62 -80.28
CA LEU A 115 110.73 24.75 -79.24
C LEU A 115 109.96 23.60 -79.92
N ILE A 116 110.29 22.36 -79.58
CA ILE A 116 109.55 21.18 -80.03
C ILE A 116 108.95 20.52 -78.80
N ARG A 117 107.63 20.59 -78.67
CA ARG A 117 106.89 19.99 -77.57
C ARG A 117 106.20 18.70 -78.01
N ASN A 118 106.30 17.67 -77.18
CA ASN A 118 105.46 16.49 -77.23
C ASN A 118 104.80 16.29 -75.84
N ARG A 119 103.92 15.30 -75.67
CA ARG A 119 103.12 15.15 -74.43
C ARG A 119 103.95 14.84 -73.18
N GLU A 120 105.14 14.26 -73.33
CA GLU A 120 105.97 13.75 -72.23
C GLU A 120 107.31 14.48 -72.08
N GLN A 121 107.80 15.16 -73.13
CA GLN A 121 109.10 15.84 -73.12
C GLN A 121 109.05 17.15 -73.94
N ILE A 122 109.94 18.08 -73.59
CA ILE A 122 110.12 19.38 -74.26
C ILE A 122 111.59 19.50 -74.66
N TYR A 123 111.85 19.85 -75.91
CA TYR A 123 113.20 20.12 -76.41
C TYR A 123 113.26 21.55 -76.96
N VAL A 124 114.37 22.25 -76.71
CA VAL A 124 114.69 23.55 -77.32
C VAL A 124 115.90 23.34 -78.22
N THR A 125 115.73 23.52 -79.53
CA THR A 125 116.81 23.44 -80.50
C THR A 125 117.25 24.84 -80.89
N LEU A 126 118.54 25.12 -80.76
CA LEU A 126 119.16 26.33 -81.31
C LEU A 126 119.29 26.16 -82.83
N GLY A 127 118.91 27.19 -83.59
CA GLY A 127 119.04 27.22 -85.05
C GLY A 127 120.49 27.47 -85.48
N ASP A 128 120.98 26.66 -86.43
CA ASP A 128 122.32 26.81 -87.04
C ASP A 128 122.51 28.19 -87.71
N GLU A 129 121.37 28.81 -88.06
CA GLU A 129 121.16 30.23 -88.41
C GLU A 129 121.98 31.22 -87.56
N MET A 130 122.30 30.89 -86.31
CA MET A 130 123.05 31.71 -85.36
C MET A 130 124.59 31.64 -85.53
N PHE A 131 125.11 30.69 -86.29
CA PHE A 131 126.56 30.52 -86.54
C PHE A 131 127.03 31.04 -87.91
N ASP A 132 126.10 31.55 -88.71
CA ASP A 132 126.30 31.99 -90.09
C ASP A 132 127.08 33.33 -90.17
N LYS A 133 128.40 33.26 -89.95
CA LYS A 133 129.33 34.40 -89.98
C LYS A 133 129.50 34.98 -91.39
N LYS A 134 128.50 35.73 -91.85
CA LYS A 134 128.55 36.61 -93.02
C LYS A 134 129.63 37.68 -92.85
N LYS A 135 130.83 37.39 -93.36
CA LYS A 135 131.90 38.39 -93.56
C LYS A 135 131.45 39.41 -94.62
N GLN A 136 130.75 40.46 -94.19
CA GLN A 136 130.60 41.66 -95.00
C GLN A 136 131.87 42.51 -94.89
N SER A 137 132.48 42.79 -96.04
CA SER A 137 133.58 43.74 -96.21
C SER A 137 133.05 45.13 -96.55
N LYS A 138 133.71 46.16 -96.01
CA LYS A 138 133.73 47.59 -96.39
C LYS A 138 134.86 48.23 -95.55
N SER A 139 135.95 48.71 -96.15
CA SER A 139 136.13 50.04 -96.75
C SER A 139 135.96 51.17 -95.74
N GLU A 140 136.74 52.25 -95.69
CA GLU A 140 138.04 52.70 -96.19
C GLU A 140 138.09 54.19 -95.77
N ILE A 141 139.27 54.81 -95.67
CA ILE A 141 139.47 56.29 -95.66
C ILE A 141 138.70 57.09 -94.57
N VAL A 142 139.40 57.40 -93.46
CA VAL A 142 139.87 58.76 -93.10
C VAL A 142 141.22 58.53 -92.39
N ASP A 143 142.37 58.73 -93.03
CA ASP A 143 143.09 59.98 -93.34
C ASP A 143 143.76 60.66 -92.13
N ARG A 144 144.83 61.44 -92.38
CA ARG A 144 145.95 61.65 -91.46
C ARG A 144 145.76 62.78 -90.46
N ILE A 145 145.27 62.45 -89.27
CA ILE A 145 145.50 63.28 -88.06
C ILE A 145 146.12 62.40 -86.96
N LYS A 146 147.22 62.88 -86.35
CA LYS A 146 147.82 62.26 -85.15
C LYS A 146 147.00 62.64 -83.90
N ILE A 147 145.78 62.14 -83.80
CA ILE A 147 145.06 62.08 -82.53
C ILE A 147 145.81 61.08 -81.63
N SER A 148 145.91 61.36 -80.33
CA SER A 148 146.72 60.53 -79.44
C SER A 148 145.99 59.23 -79.09
N ARG A 149 146.75 58.17 -78.83
CA ARG A 149 146.19 56.90 -78.33
C ARG A 149 145.42 57.07 -77.01
N THR A 150 145.79 58.08 -76.23
CA THR A 150 145.14 58.48 -74.98
C THR A 150 143.72 59.01 -75.19
N ASP A 151 143.48 59.86 -76.19
CA ASP A 151 142.16 60.50 -76.39
C ASP A 151 141.05 59.45 -76.68
N ILE A 152 141.40 58.42 -77.44
CA ILE A 152 140.53 57.28 -77.77
C ILE A 152 140.32 56.36 -76.54
N ILE A 153 141.33 56.24 -75.67
CA ILE A 153 141.20 55.46 -74.43
C ILE A 153 140.28 56.18 -73.44
N THR A 154 140.40 57.50 -73.29
CA THR A 154 139.52 58.27 -72.39
C THR A 154 138.07 58.28 -72.86
N ASP A 155 137.81 58.37 -74.17
CA ASP A 155 136.46 58.22 -74.75
C ASP A 155 135.86 56.83 -74.45
N LEU A 156 136.65 55.76 -74.59
CA LEU A 156 136.19 54.40 -74.24
C LEU A 156 136.02 54.19 -72.73
N GLU A 157 136.85 54.80 -71.88
CA GLU A 157 136.72 54.75 -70.42
C GLU A 157 135.49 55.55 -69.94
N GLU A 158 135.18 56.67 -70.57
CA GLU A 158 133.96 57.46 -70.34
C GLU A 158 132.71 56.69 -70.80
N GLN A 159 132.69 56.13 -72.01
CA GLN A 159 131.60 55.28 -72.50
C GLN A 159 131.37 54.03 -71.62
N ILE A 160 132.44 53.38 -71.13
CA ILE A 160 132.32 52.27 -70.17
C ILE A 160 131.73 52.75 -68.83
N SER A 161 132.08 53.95 -68.39
CA SER A 161 131.54 54.55 -67.17
C SER A 161 130.06 54.89 -67.31
N GLU A 162 129.65 55.54 -68.40
CA GLU A 162 128.25 55.83 -68.73
C GLU A 162 127.42 54.54 -68.84
N LEU A 163 127.90 53.55 -69.60
CA LEU A 163 127.24 52.24 -69.73
C LEU A 163 127.11 51.53 -68.38
N THR A 164 128.11 51.63 -67.49
CA THR A 164 128.04 51.07 -66.14
C THR A 164 126.94 51.75 -65.32
N VAL A 165 126.88 53.10 -65.33
CA VAL A 165 125.82 53.87 -64.65
C VAL A 165 124.43 53.53 -65.20
N ILE A 166 124.30 53.38 -66.52
CA ILE A 166 123.04 52.99 -67.18
C ILE A 166 122.63 51.56 -66.77
N ILE A 167 123.55 50.60 -66.76
CA ILE A 167 123.28 49.21 -66.35
C ILE A 167 122.90 49.13 -64.87
N GLU A 168 123.61 49.83 -63.99
CA GLU A 168 123.22 49.92 -62.58
C GLU A 168 121.84 50.55 -62.41
N GLN A 169 121.53 51.61 -63.17
CA GLN A 169 120.23 52.28 -63.10
C GLN A 169 119.12 51.35 -63.58
N MET A 170 119.30 50.67 -64.72
CA MET A 170 118.40 49.61 -65.18
C MET A 170 118.19 48.52 -64.13
N ASN A 171 119.23 48.10 -63.41
CA ASN A 171 119.11 47.11 -62.35
C ASN A 171 118.32 47.63 -61.15
N ARG A 172 118.53 48.88 -60.73
CA ARG A 172 117.75 49.54 -59.67
C ARG A 172 116.27 49.68 -60.08
N ASP A 173 116.00 50.12 -61.29
CA ASP A 173 114.64 50.33 -61.81
C ASP A 173 113.92 48.99 -62.05
N HIS A 174 114.62 47.95 -62.50
CA HIS A 174 114.07 46.60 -62.63
C HIS A 174 113.71 46.00 -61.26
N GLN A 175 114.59 46.13 -60.25
CA GLN A 175 114.30 45.69 -58.88
C GLN A 175 113.13 46.48 -58.26
N SER A 176 113.06 47.79 -58.51
CA SER A 176 111.94 48.64 -58.10
C SER A 176 110.62 48.20 -58.73
N ALA A 177 110.59 48.00 -60.05
CA ALA A 177 109.41 47.55 -60.79
C ALA A 177 108.98 46.13 -60.37
N GLN A 178 109.93 45.20 -60.19
CA GLN A 178 109.67 43.84 -59.69
C GLN A 178 109.05 43.88 -58.28
N LYS A 179 109.58 44.75 -57.40
CA LYS A 179 109.04 44.93 -56.05
C LYS A 179 107.63 45.51 -56.09
N LEU A 180 107.39 46.60 -56.84
CA LEU A 180 106.07 47.21 -56.98
C LEU A 180 105.03 46.22 -57.52
N LEU A 181 105.38 45.45 -58.56
CA LEU A 181 104.53 44.38 -59.08
C LEU A 181 104.25 43.29 -58.04
N SER A 182 105.23 42.93 -57.22
CA SER A 182 105.04 41.96 -56.13
C SER A 182 104.14 42.51 -55.00
N GLU A 183 104.19 43.81 -54.72
CA GLU A 183 103.34 44.48 -53.73
C GLU A 183 101.90 44.63 -54.26
N GLU A 184 101.72 44.98 -55.54
CA GLU A 184 100.43 45.01 -56.24
C GLU A 184 99.78 43.62 -56.32
N MET A 185 100.54 42.58 -56.70
CA MET A 185 100.05 41.20 -56.69
C MET A 185 99.65 40.73 -55.28
N ALA A 186 100.40 41.11 -54.24
CA ALA A 186 100.05 40.79 -52.86
C ALA A 186 98.76 41.49 -52.42
N LEU A 187 98.57 42.77 -52.78
CA LEU A 187 97.36 43.55 -52.50
C LEU A 187 96.14 42.95 -53.22
N HIS A 188 96.24 42.65 -54.52
CA HIS A 188 95.16 42.02 -55.28
C HIS A 188 94.78 40.63 -54.71
N CYS A 189 95.76 39.83 -54.27
CA CYS A 189 95.49 38.57 -53.58
C CYS A 189 94.75 38.78 -52.24
N ALA A 190 95.13 39.80 -51.45
CA ALA A 190 94.46 40.13 -50.19
C ALA A 190 93.03 40.64 -50.41
N GLU A 191 92.80 41.57 -51.34
CA GLU A 191 91.47 42.07 -51.70
C GLU A 191 90.57 40.93 -52.20
N MET A 192 91.08 40.07 -53.08
CA MET A 192 90.33 38.91 -53.57
C MET A 192 89.98 37.94 -52.44
N GLN A 193 90.90 37.68 -51.50
CA GLN A 193 90.61 36.84 -50.33
C GLN A 193 89.53 37.48 -49.42
N GLU A 194 89.66 38.77 -49.08
CA GLU A 194 88.66 39.48 -48.29
C GLU A 194 87.28 39.45 -48.98
N ASN A 195 87.24 39.63 -50.30
CA ASN A 195 86.01 39.59 -51.09
C ASN A 195 85.32 38.21 -51.01
N PHE A 196 86.09 37.12 -51.07
CA PHE A 196 85.57 35.76 -50.85
C PHE A 196 85.12 35.53 -49.40
N GLU A 197 85.86 36.01 -48.40
CA GLU A 197 85.50 35.87 -46.98
C GLU A 197 84.24 36.66 -46.63
N ASN A 198 84.08 37.88 -47.13
CA ASN A 198 82.89 38.71 -46.95
C ASN A 198 81.65 38.07 -47.61
N LYS A 199 81.73 37.62 -48.88
CA LYS A 199 80.63 36.88 -49.54
C LYS A 199 80.26 35.58 -48.82
N ASN A 200 81.25 34.86 -48.29
CA ASN A 200 81.05 33.63 -47.52
C ASN A 200 80.41 33.92 -46.13
N ARG A 201 80.62 35.12 -45.57
CA ARG A 201 79.93 35.59 -44.36
C ARG A 201 78.48 35.96 -44.67
N GLU A 202 78.26 36.81 -45.67
CA GLU A 202 76.93 37.24 -46.14
C GLU A 202 76.02 36.05 -46.46
N LEU A 203 76.52 35.06 -47.20
CA LEU A 203 75.76 33.84 -47.55
C LEU A 203 75.36 33.01 -46.31
N LYS A 204 76.24 32.92 -45.30
CA LYS A 204 75.94 32.22 -44.04
C LYS A 204 74.93 32.98 -43.19
N GLU A 205 75.04 34.30 -43.12
CA GLU A 205 74.11 35.17 -42.40
C GLU A 205 72.72 35.16 -43.07
N ALA A 206 72.67 35.20 -44.40
CA ALA A 206 71.43 35.05 -45.18
C ALA A 206 70.76 33.69 -44.91
N HIS A 207 71.48 32.57 -45.03
CA HIS A 207 70.92 31.24 -44.74
C HIS A 207 70.52 31.08 -43.26
N ALA A 208 71.24 31.68 -42.31
CA ALA A 208 70.84 31.69 -40.91
C ALA A 208 69.53 32.48 -40.69
N ALA A 209 69.35 33.61 -41.39
CA ALA A 209 68.12 34.38 -41.37
C ALA A 209 66.94 33.63 -42.01
N GLU A 210 67.15 33.00 -43.17
CA GLU A 210 66.15 32.14 -43.84
C GLU A 210 65.69 30.99 -42.94
N LEU A 211 66.63 30.26 -42.32
CA LEU A 211 66.32 29.17 -41.40
C LEU A 211 65.58 29.66 -40.16
N SER A 212 65.96 30.81 -39.60
CA SER A 212 65.27 31.43 -38.47
C SER A 212 63.85 31.88 -38.83
N GLN A 213 63.66 32.48 -40.01
CA GLN A 213 62.34 32.86 -40.51
C GLN A 213 61.47 31.63 -40.75
N LEU A 214 62.02 30.56 -41.32
CA LEU A 214 61.32 29.31 -41.57
C LEU A 214 60.93 28.59 -40.27
N GLU A 215 61.81 28.53 -39.25
CA GLU A 215 61.48 28.00 -37.92
C GLU A 215 60.33 28.81 -37.30
N ASN A 216 60.43 30.15 -37.30
CA ASN A 216 59.41 31.02 -36.74
C ASN A 216 58.06 30.88 -37.47
N ASN A 217 58.06 30.72 -38.79
CA ASN A 217 56.86 30.45 -39.58
C ASN A 217 56.21 29.10 -39.19
N TYR A 218 56.99 28.01 -39.14
CA TYR A 218 56.46 26.71 -38.69
C TYR A 218 55.93 26.75 -37.24
N LYS A 219 56.62 27.48 -36.36
CA LYS A 219 56.28 27.68 -34.94
C LYS A 219 55.02 28.54 -34.77
N ALA A 220 54.76 29.48 -35.68
CA ALA A 220 53.50 30.23 -35.75
C ALA A 220 52.35 29.36 -36.25
N SER A 221 52.51 28.67 -37.38
CA SER A 221 51.49 27.76 -37.93
C SER A 221 51.13 26.63 -36.96
N LEU A 222 52.11 26.04 -36.27
CA LEU A 222 51.87 25.01 -35.24
C LEU A 222 51.12 25.54 -34.01
N LYS A 223 51.24 26.84 -33.69
CA LYS A 223 50.42 27.47 -32.63
C LYS A 223 48.98 27.70 -33.13
N ALA A 224 48.82 28.22 -34.34
CA ALA A 224 47.51 28.45 -34.95
C ALA A 224 46.69 27.14 -35.06
N GLU A 225 47.29 26.08 -35.60
CA GLU A 225 46.67 24.76 -35.74
C GLU A 225 46.28 24.17 -34.37
N LYS A 226 47.12 24.32 -33.34
CA LYS A 226 46.80 23.89 -31.97
C LYS A 226 45.63 24.66 -31.36
N LEU A 227 45.51 25.96 -31.63
CA LEU A 227 44.39 26.77 -31.17
C LEU A 227 43.09 26.37 -31.88
N ALA A 228 43.11 26.21 -33.21
CA ALA A 228 41.96 25.76 -33.98
C ALA A 228 41.49 24.35 -33.58
N ALA A 229 42.43 23.44 -33.31
CA ALA A 229 42.11 22.11 -32.79
C ALA A 229 41.50 22.13 -31.38
N GLN A 230 41.97 23.04 -30.50
CA GLN A 230 41.39 23.21 -29.17
C GLN A 230 40.00 23.85 -29.23
N GLU A 231 39.81 24.88 -30.03
CA GLU A 231 38.51 25.54 -30.24
C GLU A 231 37.45 24.54 -30.74
N LYS A 232 37.85 23.66 -31.68
CA LYS A 232 36.99 22.58 -32.17
C LYS A 232 36.68 21.52 -31.10
N LEU A 233 37.63 21.19 -30.22
CA LEU A 233 37.37 20.30 -29.07
C LEU A 233 36.38 20.94 -28.09
N ASP A 234 36.51 22.24 -27.83
CA ASP A 234 35.60 22.99 -26.96
C ASP A 234 34.20 23.14 -27.59
N GLU A 235 34.10 23.24 -28.92
CA GLU A 235 32.84 23.19 -29.67
C GLU A 235 32.16 21.82 -29.55
N MET A 236 32.84 20.73 -29.92
CA MET A 236 32.34 19.36 -29.76
C MET A 236 31.95 19.05 -28.30
N GLY A 237 32.66 19.62 -27.33
CA GLY A 237 32.33 19.53 -25.90
C GLY A 237 31.01 20.22 -25.52
N LYS A 238 30.68 21.35 -26.16
CA LYS A 238 29.39 22.04 -26.01
C LYS A 238 28.26 21.23 -26.65
N GLU A 239 28.48 20.70 -27.86
CA GLU A 239 27.50 19.83 -28.55
C GLU A 239 27.19 18.57 -27.74
N TYR A 240 28.22 17.87 -27.26
CA TYR A 240 28.07 16.69 -26.41
C TYR A 240 27.29 17.00 -25.13
N LYS A 241 27.57 18.15 -24.49
CA LYS A 241 26.84 18.60 -23.30
C LYS A 241 25.37 18.94 -23.62
N TYR A 242 25.10 19.60 -24.74
CA TYR A 242 23.74 19.89 -25.20
C TYR A 242 22.95 18.59 -25.47
N LEU A 243 23.53 17.65 -26.23
CA LEU A 243 22.91 16.37 -26.53
C LEU A 243 22.66 15.53 -25.27
N LYS A 244 23.62 15.51 -24.33
CA LYS A 244 23.46 14.87 -23.02
C LYS A 244 22.31 15.48 -22.22
N ASN A 245 22.21 16.80 -22.16
CA ASN A 245 21.11 17.48 -21.49
C ASN A 245 19.77 17.16 -22.17
N MET A 246 19.72 17.10 -23.50
CA MET A 246 18.53 16.72 -24.27
C MET A 246 18.09 15.28 -23.95
N PHE A 247 19.03 14.32 -23.88
CA PHE A 247 18.73 12.95 -23.44
C PHE A 247 18.18 12.88 -22.02
N HIS A 248 18.70 13.68 -21.08
CA HIS A 248 18.14 13.76 -19.73
C HIS A 248 16.71 14.34 -19.74
N MET A 249 16.44 15.43 -20.47
CA MET A 249 15.08 15.98 -20.59
C MET A 249 14.09 14.97 -21.19
N TYR A 250 14.49 14.15 -22.17
CA TYR A 250 13.66 13.06 -22.68
C TYR A 250 13.46 11.94 -21.65
N GLN A 251 14.51 11.56 -20.91
CA GLN A 251 14.44 10.55 -19.86
C GLN A 251 13.47 10.99 -18.74
N ASP A 252 13.61 12.23 -18.27
CA ASP A 252 12.79 12.82 -17.21
C ASP A 252 11.33 12.96 -17.68
N SER A 253 11.11 13.45 -18.91
CA SER A 253 9.77 13.54 -19.50
C SER A 253 9.08 12.18 -19.67
N ILE A 254 9.82 11.10 -19.97
CA ILE A 254 9.28 9.73 -20.03
C ILE A 254 8.97 9.20 -18.63
N TYR A 255 9.82 9.51 -17.64
CA TYR A 255 9.61 9.11 -16.25
C TYR A 255 8.35 9.78 -15.68
N ASP A 256 8.21 11.09 -15.84
CA ASP A 256 7.05 11.86 -15.41
C ASP A 256 5.76 11.38 -16.09
N GLU A 257 5.76 11.18 -17.43
CA GLU A 257 4.58 10.68 -18.14
C GLU A 257 4.15 9.28 -17.66
N MET A 258 5.11 8.43 -17.29
CA MET A 258 4.85 7.09 -16.77
C MET A 258 4.34 7.10 -15.33
N GLU A 259 4.90 7.92 -14.45
CA GLU A 259 4.41 8.07 -13.06
C GLU A 259 3.03 8.73 -13.03
N ASP A 260 2.76 9.70 -13.91
CA ASP A 260 1.47 10.38 -14.02
C ASP A 260 0.39 9.44 -14.58
N LYS A 261 0.72 8.57 -15.56
CA LYS A 261 -0.14 7.44 -16.01
C LYS A 261 -0.38 6.43 -14.89
N TRP A 262 0.64 6.08 -14.12
CA TRP A 262 0.56 5.12 -13.02
C TRP A 262 -0.32 5.64 -11.88
N SER A 263 -0.13 6.90 -11.48
CA SER A 263 -0.92 7.60 -10.48
C SER A 263 -2.39 7.74 -10.88
N LYS A 264 -2.70 8.07 -12.15
CA LYS A 264 -4.08 8.11 -12.67
C LYS A 264 -4.74 6.73 -12.58
N LYS A 265 -4.08 5.68 -13.08
CA LYS A 265 -4.58 4.30 -13.06
C LYS A 265 -4.79 3.76 -11.64
N LYS A 266 -3.92 4.11 -10.70
CA LYS A 266 -4.09 3.80 -9.28
C LYS A 266 -5.32 4.51 -8.69
N ALA A 267 -5.50 5.80 -9.00
CA ALA A 267 -6.66 6.57 -8.54
C ALA A 267 -7.99 6.08 -9.15
N GLU A 268 -7.97 5.55 -10.37
CA GLU A 268 -9.11 4.86 -10.99
C GLU A 268 -9.45 3.56 -10.26
N TRP A 269 -8.47 2.69 -10.01
CA TRP A 269 -8.68 1.47 -9.22
C TRP A 269 -9.18 1.74 -7.80
N GLU A 270 -8.66 2.77 -7.14
CA GLU A 270 -9.15 3.22 -5.84
C GLU A 270 -10.59 3.77 -5.87
N LYS A 271 -11.06 4.31 -6.99
CA LYS A 271 -12.47 4.73 -7.16
C LYS A 271 -13.36 3.52 -7.41
N GLU A 272 -12.96 2.63 -8.32
CA GLU A 272 -13.71 1.42 -8.66
C GLU A 272 -13.90 0.51 -7.44
N GLU A 273 -12.85 0.34 -6.62
CA GLU A 273 -12.98 -0.43 -5.37
C GLU A 273 -13.97 0.21 -4.38
N LYS A 274 -13.97 1.55 -4.27
CA LYS A 274 -14.91 2.29 -3.40
C LYS A 274 -16.35 2.14 -3.93
N LEU A 275 -16.56 2.23 -5.25
CA LEU A 275 -17.86 2.04 -5.89
C LEU A 275 -18.39 0.62 -5.73
N GLU A 276 -17.57 -0.42 -5.91
CA GLU A 276 -18.03 -1.81 -5.72
C GLU A 276 -18.33 -2.11 -4.25
N ARG A 277 -17.51 -1.61 -3.31
CA ARG A 277 -17.80 -1.68 -1.87
C ARG A 277 -19.13 -1.01 -1.51
N GLU A 278 -19.40 0.18 -2.05
CA GLU A 278 -20.66 0.90 -1.84
C GLU A 278 -21.85 0.16 -2.46
N LYS A 279 -21.70 -0.36 -3.68
CA LYS A 279 -22.70 -1.18 -4.39
C LYS A 279 -23.07 -2.45 -3.62
N ILE A 280 -22.10 -3.15 -3.03
CA ILE A 280 -22.34 -4.31 -2.15
C ILE A 280 -23.07 -3.88 -0.87
N LEU A 281 -22.65 -2.79 -0.22
CA LEU A 281 -23.31 -2.23 0.97
C LEU A 281 -24.77 -1.83 0.68
N LEU A 282 -25.02 -1.19 -0.45
CA LEU A 282 -26.36 -0.79 -0.88
C LEU A 282 -27.25 -2.00 -1.17
N GLN A 283 -26.72 -3.03 -1.83
CA GLN A 283 -27.44 -4.30 -2.02
C GLN A 283 -27.74 -5.00 -0.69
N GLN A 284 -26.81 -5.00 0.26
CA GLN A 284 -27.04 -5.58 1.60
C GLN A 284 -28.10 -4.79 2.37
N LYS A 285 -28.02 -3.45 2.37
CA LYS A 285 -29.03 -2.56 2.96
C LYS A 285 -30.41 -2.84 2.36
N HIS A 286 -30.52 -2.88 1.04
CA HIS A 286 -31.79 -3.14 0.34
C HIS A 286 -32.39 -4.52 0.67
N LYS A 287 -31.56 -5.57 0.78
CA LYS A 287 -31.99 -6.91 1.22
C LYS A 287 -32.50 -6.89 2.67
N MET A 288 -31.81 -6.20 3.58
CA MET A 288 -32.23 -6.07 4.99
C MET A 288 -33.53 -5.27 5.13
N THR A 289 -33.65 -4.13 4.43
CA THR A 289 -34.87 -3.32 4.41
C THR A 289 -36.06 -4.12 3.91
N LYS A 290 -35.94 -4.81 2.75
CA LYS A 290 -37.02 -5.66 2.22
C LYS A 290 -37.42 -6.81 3.16
N LYS A 291 -36.45 -7.41 3.85
CA LYS A 291 -36.74 -8.46 4.84
C LYS A 291 -37.53 -7.89 6.02
N PHE A 292 -37.11 -6.75 6.56
CA PHE A 292 -37.81 -6.06 7.65
C PHE A 292 -39.21 -5.57 7.26
N GLU A 293 -39.39 -5.07 6.03
CA GLU A 293 -40.70 -4.69 5.49
C GLU A 293 -41.65 -5.88 5.42
N LEU A 294 -41.19 -7.04 4.91
CA LEU A 294 -41.96 -8.28 4.86
C LEU A 294 -42.29 -8.80 6.27
N GLU A 295 -41.32 -8.82 7.18
CA GLU A 295 -41.55 -9.24 8.58
C GLU A 295 -42.54 -8.31 9.29
N SER A 296 -42.46 -7.00 9.08
CA SER A 296 -43.43 -6.03 9.62
C SER A 296 -44.84 -6.21 9.04
N ILE A 297 -44.97 -6.57 7.76
CA ILE A 297 -46.27 -6.88 7.13
C ILE A 297 -46.83 -8.19 7.69
N GLU A 298 -45.99 -9.22 7.89
CA GLU A 298 -46.41 -10.51 8.44
C GLU A 298 -46.81 -10.39 9.93
N GLU A 299 -46.09 -9.61 10.73
CA GLU A 299 -46.47 -9.30 12.11
C GLU A 299 -47.76 -8.50 12.19
N LYS A 300 -47.92 -7.45 11.37
CA LYS A 300 -49.20 -6.70 11.30
C LYS A 300 -50.37 -7.59 10.91
N LYS A 301 -50.16 -8.53 9.98
CA LYS A 301 -51.16 -9.54 9.65
C LYS A 301 -51.47 -10.44 10.84
N LYS A 302 -50.47 -11.04 11.50
CA LYS A 302 -50.67 -11.90 12.69
C LYS A 302 -51.42 -11.16 13.80
N ILE A 303 -51.08 -9.90 14.07
CA ILE A 303 -51.78 -9.05 15.03
C ILE A 303 -53.24 -8.86 14.61
N ASN A 304 -53.49 -8.46 13.36
CA ASN A 304 -54.84 -8.27 12.82
C ASN A 304 -55.68 -9.57 12.89
N ASP A 305 -55.13 -10.69 12.43
CA ASP A 305 -55.80 -11.99 12.44
C ASP A 305 -56.11 -12.44 13.88
N SER A 306 -55.20 -12.21 14.84
CA SER A 306 -55.42 -12.49 16.26
C SER A 306 -56.45 -11.57 16.90
N TYR A 307 -56.46 -10.28 16.55
CA TYR A 307 -57.44 -9.30 16.99
C TYR A 307 -58.84 -9.67 16.49
N SER A 308 -58.96 -10.04 15.21
CA SER A 308 -60.21 -10.55 14.63
C SER A 308 -60.68 -11.81 15.35
N ALA A 309 -59.81 -12.78 15.61
CA ALA A 309 -60.17 -14.00 16.34
C ALA A 309 -60.66 -13.71 17.78
N VAL A 310 -60.02 -12.79 18.50
CA VAL A 310 -60.46 -12.37 19.84
C VAL A 310 -61.80 -11.62 19.78
N PHE A 311 -62.02 -10.79 18.76
CA PHE A 311 -63.27 -10.06 18.56
C PHE A 311 -64.44 -11.01 18.25
N GLU A 312 -64.25 -12.00 17.38
CA GLU A 312 -65.24 -13.06 17.09
C GLU A 312 -65.48 -14.00 18.28
N ASN A 313 -64.47 -14.22 19.14
CA ASN A 313 -64.69 -14.92 20.42
C ASN A 313 -65.59 -14.09 21.35
N PHE A 314 -65.28 -12.81 21.53
CA PHE A 314 -66.07 -11.89 22.37
C PHE A 314 -67.53 -11.74 21.89
N ILE A 315 -67.76 -11.71 20.57
CA ILE A 315 -69.11 -11.72 20.00
C ILE A 315 -69.86 -13.00 20.39
N ARG A 316 -69.21 -14.17 20.26
CA ARG A 316 -69.83 -15.47 20.60
C ARG A 316 -70.08 -15.61 22.11
N GLU A 317 -69.12 -15.26 22.96
CA GLU A 317 -69.29 -15.25 24.42
C GLU A 317 -70.44 -14.32 24.84
N LYS A 318 -70.55 -13.13 24.24
CA LYS A 318 -71.67 -12.20 24.46
C LYS A 318 -73.01 -12.79 24.02
N GLU A 319 -73.06 -13.45 22.87
CA GLU A 319 -74.27 -14.13 22.38
C GLU A 319 -74.68 -15.31 23.27
N GLU A 320 -73.73 -16.10 23.77
CA GLU A 320 -73.99 -17.22 24.67
C GLU A 320 -74.48 -16.74 26.04
N LEU A 321 -73.90 -15.66 26.58
CA LEU A 321 -74.38 -14.99 27.79
C LEU A 321 -75.80 -14.42 27.62
N LEU A 322 -76.13 -13.83 26.46
CA LEU A 322 -77.49 -13.38 26.16
C LEU A 322 -78.48 -14.56 26.11
N LYS A 323 -78.13 -15.62 25.36
CA LYS A 323 -78.95 -16.86 25.25
C LYS A 323 -79.09 -17.58 26.60
N GLN A 324 -78.15 -17.42 27.53
CA GLN A 324 -78.27 -17.95 28.88
C GLN A 324 -79.16 -17.07 29.75
N HIS A 325 -78.96 -15.75 29.75
CA HIS A 325 -79.81 -14.79 30.45
C HIS A 325 -81.29 -14.91 30.04
N GLU A 326 -81.58 -15.15 28.76
CA GLU A 326 -82.94 -15.43 28.27
C GLU A 326 -83.55 -16.69 28.91
N LYS A 327 -82.80 -17.80 29.00
CA LYS A 327 -83.26 -19.03 29.69
C LYS A 327 -83.46 -18.80 31.19
N ASP A 328 -82.51 -18.14 31.84
CA ASP A 328 -82.56 -17.87 33.28
C ASP A 328 -83.77 -16.97 33.61
N THR A 329 -84.10 -16.02 32.72
CA THR A 329 -85.30 -15.18 32.82
C THR A 329 -86.58 -16.00 32.70
N LEU A 330 -86.64 -16.96 31.76
CA LEU A 330 -87.78 -17.88 31.61
C LEU A 330 -87.94 -18.81 32.83
N GLN A 331 -86.84 -19.38 33.33
CA GLN A 331 -86.86 -20.23 34.53
C GLN A 331 -87.28 -19.44 35.78
N LEU A 332 -86.85 -18.19 35.93
CA LEU A 332 -87.31 -17.31 37.02
C LEU A 332 -88.80 -17.00 36.93
N GLU A 333 -89.37 -16.92 35.73
CA GLU A 333 -90.80 -16.72 35.50
C GLU A 333 -91.63 -17.99 35.75
N GLU A 334 -91.10 -19.17 35.44
CA GLU A 334 -91.69 -20.47 35.81
C GLU A 334 -91.65 -20.72 37.33
N LEU A 335 -90.52 -20.40 37.98
CA LEU A 335 -90.37 -20.44 39.43
C LEU A 335 -91.27 -19.42 40.14
N ARG A 336 -91.49 -18.24 39.55
CA ARG A 336 -92.45 -17.24 40.04
C ARG A 336 -93.89 -17.77 40.01
N LYS A 337 -94.29 -18.43 38.93
CA LYS A 337 -95.62 -19.05 38.78
C LYS A 337 -95.84 -20.22 39.74
N THR A 338 -94.88 -21.13 39.85
CA THR A 338 -94.98 -22.26 40.79
C THR A 338 -94.95 -21.80 42.25
N LYS A 339 -94.17 -20.76 42.59
CA LYS A 339 -94.27 -20.08 43.91
C LYS A 339 -95.68 -19.54 44.15
N GLN A 340 -96.26 -18.82 43.19
CA GLN A 340 -97.62 -18.27 43.33
C GLN A 340 -98.66 -19.38 43.57
N VAL A 341 -98.62 -20.48 42.79
CA VAL A 341 -99.53 -21.62 42.98
C VAL A 341 -99.36 -22.24 44.37
N MET A 342 -98.13 -22.43 44.86
CA MET A 342 -97.92 -22.94 46.22
C MET A 342 -98.37 -21.95 47.32
N GLU A 343 -98.28 -20.64 47.10
CA GLU A 343 -98.81 -19.64 48.04
C GLU A 343 -100.35 -19.62 48.03
N GLU A 344 -100.99 -19.82 46.87
CA GLU A 344 -102.44 -19.98 46.74
C GLU A 344 -102.91 -21.28 47.42
N GLU A 345 -102.25 -22.42 47.16
CA GLU A 345 -102.53 -23.70 47.81
C GLU A 345 -102.36 -23.61 49.33
N LEU A 346 -101.24 -23.06 49.82
CA LEU A 346 -100.98 -22.85 51.25
C LEU A 346 -102.05 -21.97 51.90
N ASN A 347 -102.50 -20.92 51.20
CA ASN A 347 -103.58 -20.06 51.68
C ASN A 347 -104.93 -20.82 51.75
N THR A 348 -105.24 -21.68 50.76
CA THR A 348 -106.44 -22.54 50.87
C THR A 348 -106.34 -23.55 52.02
N GLN A 349 -105.16 -24.12 52.27
CA GLN A 349 -104.94 -25.00 53.43
C GLN A 349 -105.08 -24.25 54.76
N ALA A 350 -104.62 -23.00 54.84
CA ALA A 350 -104.82 -22.15 56.02
C ALA A 350 -106.31 -21.88 56.29
N VAL A 351 -107.10 -21.56 55.26
CA VAL A 351 -108.57 -21.39 55.38
C VAL A 351 -109.29 -22.69 55.73
N ILE A 352 -108.82 -23.85 55.23
CA ILE A 352 -109.34 -25.17 55.61
C ILE A 352 -109.02 -25.48 57.09
N LEU A 353 -107.82 -25.16 57.57
CA LEU A 353 -107.45 -25.30 58.98
C LEU A 353 -108.23 -24.35 59.88
N GLU A 354 -108.49 -23.11 59.46
CA GLU A 354 -109.29 -22.14 60.22
C GLU A 354 -110.77 -22.56 60.30
N THR A 355 -111.33 -23.11 59.22
CA THR A 355 -112.71 -23.64 59.19
C THR A 355 -112.85 -24.96 59.97
N LEU A 356 -111.82 -25.82 59.98
CA LEU A 356 -111.76 -26.99 60.87
C LEU A 356 -111.63 -26.58 62.34
N ASN A 357 -110.81 -25.58 62.67
CA ASN A 357 -110.62 -25.12 64.04
C ASN A 357 -111.90 -24.43 64.60
N THR A 358 -112.59 -23.64 63.77
CA THR A 358 -113.86 -23.02 64.17
C THR A 358 -115.00 -24.03 64.30
N THR A 359 -115.09 -25.05 63.44
CA THR A 359 -116.08 -26.14 63.60
C THR A 359 -115.77 -27.07 64.78
N LEU A 360 -114.49 -27.34 65.07
CA LEU A 360 -114.08 -28.06 66.28
C LEU A 360 -114.46 -27.28 67.56
N TYR A 361 -114.19 -25.98 67.59
CA TYR A 361 -114.60 -25.12 68.71
C TYR A 361 -116.13 -25.08 68.88
N GLN A 362 -116.89 -24.98 67.78
CA GLN A 362 -118.35 -24.97 67.84
C GLN A 362 -118.93 -26.30 68.32
N THR A 363 -118.44 -27.44 67.83
CA THR A 363 -118.87 -28.77 68.29
C THR A 363 -118.46 -29.04 69.75
N GLN A 364 -117.31 -28.53 70.20
CA GLN A 364 -116.94 -28.54 71.62
C GLN A 364 -117.90 -27.71 72.48
N MET A 365 -118.37 -26.54 72.00
CA MET A 365 -119.38 -25.72 72.67
C MET A 365 -120.80 -26.33 72.63
N GLU A 366 -121.10 -27.19 71.66
CA GLU A 366 -122.33 -27.99 71.60
C GLU A 366 -122.26 -29.17 72.58
N LEU A 367 -121.13 -29.88 72.63
CA LEU A 367 -120.89 -30.94 73.61
C LEU A 367 -120.94 -30.44 75.06
N GLN A 368 -120.44 -29.23 75.34
CA GLN A 368 -120.59 -28.61 76.67
C GLN A 368 -122.06 -28.26 77.00
N ARG A 369 -122.85 -27.87 76.00
CA ARG A 369 -124.30 -27.68 76.16
C ARG A 369 -125.01 -28.99 76.49
N GLU A 370 -124.74 -30.07 75.74
CA GLU A 370 -125.37 -31.37 76.03
C GLU A 370 -124.85 -32.01 77.33
N LYS A 371 -123.60 -31.76 77.73
CA LYS A 371 -123.13 -32.15 79.06
C LYS A 371 -123.91 -31.43 80.18
N ALA A 372 -124.34 -30.19 79.94
CA ALA A 372 -125.18 -29.44 80.87
C ALA A 372 -126.66 -29.88 80.85
N THR A 373 -127.24 -30.26 79.69
CA THR A 373 -128.60 -30.83 79.63
C THR A 373 -128.66 -32.17 80.34
N VAL A 374 -127.72 -33.08 80.06
CA VAL A 374 -127.60 -34.40 80.71
C VAL A 374 -127.40 -34.23 82.22
N GLY A 375 -126.45 -33.39 82.66
CA GLY A 375 -126.22 -33.13 84.09
C GLY A 375 -127.39 -32.43 84.81
N ASN A 376 -128.33 -31.83 84.09
CA ASN A 376 -129.59 -31.33 84.65
C ASN A 376 -130.69 -32.41 84.69
N LEU A 377 -130.78 -33.27 83.68
CA LEU A 377 -131.67 -34.43 83.68
C LEU A 377 -131.29 -35.43 84.77
N GLU A 378 -129.99 -35.67 84.98
CA GLU A 378 -129.45 -36.54 86.03
C GLU A 378 -129.83 -36.03 87.43
N LYS A 379 -129.67 -34.72 87.70
CA LYS A 379 -130.16 -34.09 88.93
C LYS A 379 -131.68 -34.21 89.09
N MET A 380 -132.44 -34.05 88.01
CA MET A 380 -133.90 -34.21 88.04
C MET A 380 -134.31 -35.65 88.36
N PHE A 381 -133.58 -36.65 87.84
CA PHE A 381 -133.76 -38.05 88.19
C PHE A 381 -133.42 -38.30 89.67
N GLN A 382 -132.29 -37.81 90.19
CA GLN A 382 -131.93 -37.94 91.60
C GLN A 382 -132.99 -37.33 92.54
N ILE A 383 -133.52 -36.14 92.21
CA ILE A 383 -134.62 -35.51 92.95
C ILE A 383 -135.89 -36.37 92.91
N LYS A 384 -136.23 -36.93 91.74
CA LYS A 384 -137.40 -37.83 91.59
C LYS A 384 -137.23 -39.17 92.32
N LEU A 385 -136.01 -39.65 92.48
CA LEU A 385 -135.68 -40.85 93.25
C LEU A 385 -135.86 -40.59 94.75
N ALA A 386 -135.30 -39.49 95.27
CA ALA A 386 -135.50 -39.06 96.66
C ALA A 386 -136.98 -38.76 97.00
N GLU A 387 -137.74 -38.16 96.06
CA GLU A 387 -139.21 -37.99 96.19
C GLU A 387 -139.96 -39.32 96.31
N ALA A 388 -139.45 -40.41 95.72
CA ALA A 388 -140.04 -41.73 95.81
C ALA A 388 -139.63 -42.44 97.11
N GLU A 389 -138.36 -42.33 97.52
CA GLU A 389 -137.85 -42.88 98.77
C GLU A 389 -138.59 -42.33 100.00
N GLU A 390 -138.79 -41.01 100.11
CA GLU A 390 -139.57 -40.44 101.21
C GLU A 390 -141.06 -40.87 101.18
N LYS A 391 -141.66 -41.09 100.00
CA LYS A 391 -143.02 -41.65 99.91
C LYS A 391 -143.09 -43.08 100.42
N PHE A 392 -142.12 -43.92 100.09
CA PHE A 392 -142.05 -45.29 100.62
C PHE A 392 -141.80 -45.28 102.14
N LYS A 393 -140.88 -44.43 102.62
CA LYS A 393 -140.55 -44.25 104.04
C LYS A 393 -141.75 -43.79 104.87
N TYR A 394 -142.49 -42.78 104.41
CA TYR A 394 -143.76 -42.35 105.02
C TYR A 394 -144.81 -43.48 105.05
N THR A 395 -144.92 -44.25 103.96
CA THR A 395 -145.86 -45.38 103.86
C THR A 395 -145.51 -46.50 104.86
N ILE A 396 -144.22 -46.82 105.01
CA ILE A 396 -143.72 -47.79 106.01
C ILE A 396 -144.02 -47.29 107.43
N GLN A 397 -143.84 -46.01 107.70
CA GLN A 397 -144.10 -45.40 109.01
C GLN A 397 -145.59 -45.52 109.39
N LEU A 398 -146.50 -45.18 108.47
CA LEU A 398 -147.95 -45.31 108.67
C LEU A 398 -148.38 -46.76 108.99
N LEU A 399 -147.89 -47.73 108.22
CA LEU A 399 -148.16 -49.16 108.45
C LEU A 399 -147.59 -49.68 109.78
N THR A 400 -146.52 -49.06 110.27
CA THR A 400 -145.92 -49.37 111.58
C THR A 400 -146.84 -48.92 112.72
N GLU A 401 -147.42 -47.71 112.61
CA GLU A 401 -148.38 -47.17 113.59
C GLU A 401 -149.67 -48.01 113.63
N GLU A 402 -150.21 -48.43 112.49
CA GLU A 402 -151.35 -49.36 112.43
C GLU A 402 -151.04 -50.70 113.12
N ASN A 403 -149.83 -51.26 112.93
CA ASN A 403 -149.43 -52.51 113.57
C ASN A 403 -149.38 -52.39 115.11
N ILE A 404 -148.85 -51.27 115.62
CA ILE A 404 -148.83 -50.96 117.05
C ILE A 404 -150.25 -50.85 117.61
N HIS A 405 -151.14 -50.12 116.92
CA HIS A 405 -152.52 -49.93 117.38
C HIS A 405 -153.31 -51.25 117.41
N LEU A 406 -153.08 -52.14 116.42
CA LEU A 406 -153.67 -53.49 116.40
C LEU A 406 -153.17 -54.36 117.57
N ARG A 407 -151.88 -54.33 117.89
CA ARG A 407 -151.30 -55.08 119.03
C ARG A 407 -151.90 -54.63 120.36
N GLN A 408 -151.99 -53.34 120.61
CA GLN A 408 -152.61 -52.77 121.82
C GLN A 408 -154.07 -53.24 121.99
N LYS A 409 -154.83 -53.30 120.88
CA LYS A 409 -156.25 -53.69 120.87
C LYS A 409 -156.49 -55.19 121.16
N ILE A 410 -155.46 -56.03 120.98
CA ILE A 410 -155.50 -57.45 121.39
C ILE A 410 -155.26 -57.58 122.89
N ILE A 411 -154.28 -56.86 123.44
CA ILE A 411 -153.91 -56.93 124.86
C ILE A 411 -155.09 -56.56 125.75
N ALA A 412 -155.70 -55.39 125.52
CA ALA A 412 -156.81 -54.87 126.32
C ALA A 412 -158.07 -55.76 126.32
N LYS A 413 -158.18 -56.75 125.42
CA LYS A 413 -159.31 -57.69 125.35
C LYS A 413 -159.06 -59.01 126.10
N ASN A 414 -157.84 -59.24 126.57
CA ASN A 414 -157.48 -60.44 127.34
C ASN A 414 -157.47 -60.20 128.86
N GLU A 415 -157.51 -58.94 129.30
CA GLU A 415 -157.44 -58.55 130.72
C GLU A 415 -158.82 -58.53 131.42
N GLU A 416 -159.92 -58.81 130.70
CA GLU A 416 -161.29 -58.82 131.25
C GLU A 416 -161.66 -60.19 131.88
N ILE A 417 -160.95 -60.52 132.98
CA ILE A 417 -161.43 -61.14 134.24
C ILE A 417 -162.62 -62.13 134.12
N TYR A 418 -162.53 -63.43 134.49
CA TYR A 418 -161.53 -64.20 135.24
C TYR A 418 -161.22 -63.79 136.69
N GLU A 419 -162.26 -63.66 137.51
CA GLU A 419 -162.18 -63.72 139.00
C GLU A 419 -162.96 -64.91 139.59
N GLU A 420 -162.75 -66.11 139.01
CA GLU A 420 -163.11 -67.40 139.65
C GLU A 420 -161.89 -68.35 139.75
N ARG A 421 -160.80 -67.79 140.30
CA ARG A 421 -159.94 -68.42 141.31
C ARG A 421 -159.04 -69.65 140.98
N SER A 422 -157.87 -69.33 140.40
CA SER A 422 -156.51 -69.85 140.75
C SER A 422 -156.08 -71.30 140.38
N GLY A 423 -154.85 -71.48 139.81
CA GLY A 423 -154.41 -72.81 139.29
C GLY A 423 -152.90 -73.20 139.11
N LYS A 424 -151.91 -72.29 139.15
CA LYS A 424 -150.46 -72.56 139.45
C LYS A 424 -149.58 -73.53 138.56
N SER A 425 -148.75 -73.00 137.64
CA SER A 425 -147.46 -73.56 137.09
C SER A 425 -146.80 -72.57 136.08
N THR A 426 -145.56 -72.04 136.21
CA THR A 426 -144.19 -72.54 135.82
C THR A 426 -143.97 -72.88 134.32
N SER A 427 -142.87 -72.51 133.61
CA SER A 427 -141.66 -71.66 133.86
C SER A 427 -140.66 -71.66 132.65
N ILE A 428 -139.61 -70.79 132.62
CA ILE A 428 -138.28 -70.95 131.92
C ILE A 428 -138.28 -70.68 130.36
N TYR A 429 -137.32 -70.02 129.65
CA TYR A 429 -136.01 -69.35 129.96
C TYR A 429 -135.46 -68.34 128.86
N GLU A 430 -134.18 -67.95 128.99
CA GLU A 430 -133.17 -67.17 128.17
C GLU A 430 -133.11 -67.35 126.62
N ASP A 431 -132.29 -66.68 125.78
CA ASP A 431 -131.75 -65.29 125.53
C ASP A 431 -130.88 -65.35 124.21
N ASP A 432 -129.91 -64.54 123.71
CA ASP A 432 -129.04 -63.38 124.11
C ASP A 432 -128.53 -62.58 122.84
N SER A 433 -127.33 -61.93 122.84
CA SER A 433 -126.94 -60.73 122.03
C SER A 433 -125.39 -60.57 121.83
N ASP A 434 -124.71 -59.62 121.12
CA ASP A 434 -125.00 -58.52 120.13
C ASP A 434 -123.73 -58.04 119.33
N THR A 435 -123.91 -57.26 118.23
CA THR A 435 -123.01 -56.23 117.58
C THR A 435 -121.68 -56.51 116.80
N LEU A 436 -121.25 -55.46 116.05
CA LEU A 436 -119.97 -55.16 115.30
C LEU A 436 -119.85 -55.72 113.86
N GLU A 437 -119.53 -54.99 112.76
CA GLU A 437 -118.58 -53.90 112.38
C GLU A 437 -117.26 -54.38 111.71
N ASP A 438 -116.98 -53.96 110.45
CA ASP A 438 -115.74 -53.32 109.95
C ASP A 438 -115.90 -52.82 108.46
N ASP A 439 -114.89 -52.16 107.87
CA ASP A 439 -115.02 -51.14 106.80
C ASP A 439 -114.12 -51.27 105.52
N SER A 440 -114.48 -50.51 104.48
CA SER A 440 -113.62 -49.82 103.46
C SER A 440 -113.29 -50.39 102.05
N ASN A 441 -113.58 -49.55 101.03
CA ASN A 441 -112.89 -49.31 99.73
C ASN A 441 -112.79 -50.42 98.63
N GLU A 442 -112.57 -50.12 97.32
CA GLU A 442 -112.21 -48.84 96.64
C GLU A 442 -112.87 -48.65 95.24
N LYS A 443 -113.08 -47.37 94.84
CA LYS A 443 -113.33 -46.74 93.51
C LYS A 443 -113.81 -47.55 92.27
N GLN A 444 -114.84 -47.02 91.60
CA GLN A 444 -115.39 -47.47 90.31
C GLN A 444 -114.65 -46.96 89.05
N GLU A 445 -114.89 -47.65 87.93
CA GLU A 445 -114.37 -47.39 86.58
C GLU A 445 -115.33 -46.55 85.70
N LEU A 446 -114.75 -45.66 84.88
CA LEU A 446 -114.97 -45.47 83.41
C LEU A 446 -114.58 -44.06 82.92
#